data_AF-A0A957JJ28-F1
#
_entry.id   AF-A0A957JJ28-F1
#
_cell.length_a   1.000
_cell.length_b   1.000
_cell.length_c   1.000
_cell.angle_alpha   90.00
_cell.angle_beta   90.00
_cell.angle_gamma   90.00
#
_symmetry.space_group_name_H-M   'P 1'
#
loop_
_entity.id
_entity.type
_entity.pdbx_description
1 polymer ?
#
loop_
_entity_poly.entity_id
_entity_poly.type
_entity_poly.pdbx_seq_one_letter_code
_entity_poly.pdbx_strand_id
1 'polypeptide(L)'
;MMSRTKVATPLWLLFVGGIVLLVGLMWPTPAGAQCGSSASSCKNCHEVQAELPVNNSGAWHTEHAFGDFCEFCHAGNVQATDKDEAHTGMVYPLEDINASCLSCHPNDVNELADVYAVALGVTVGAGAAGGSGGSAPPAGNDTGSDVASTEGSEAAPEPAEPAANTGEIVDFNNQYERTVLNVREPVNMGNVILLVLFVVLSAVGLYLVWRWEGLGDRWRELRAAPAQASPAGQPAMAVAVAAAPAARPVVSRPVAPAPVVGDAPRPGMTTLQSQMQQLDPATLTALTSLLARPEHSGPILQAVARLDPRLVTAVRQLDPTDRDLLLALVQETDRLQS
;
A
#
# COMPACT_ATOMS: atom_id res chain seq x y z
N MET A 1 42.87 52.33 -3.84
CA MET A 1 41.62 51.65 -3.42
C MET A 1 40.85 51.23 -4.66
N MET A 2 41.15 50.04 -5.21
CA MET A 2 40.40 49.48 -6.35
C MET A 2 39.26 48.63 -5.78
N SER A 3 38.04 49.02 -6.13
CA SER A 3 36.79 48.41 -5.66
C SER A 3 36.71 46.95 -6.09
N ARG A 4 36.84 46.03 -5.13
CA ARG A 4 36.94 44.57 -5.30
C ARG A 4 35.58 43.90 -5.60
N THR A 5 34.55 44.67 -5.94
CA THR A 5 33.14 44.22 -5.95
C THR A 5 32.60 43.74 -7.30
N LYS A 6 33.37 43.79 -8.40
CA LYS A 6 32.81 43.52 -9.74
C LYS A 6 32.88 42.06 -10.22
N VAL A 7 33.53 41.15 -9.49
CA VAL A 7 33.72 39.74 -9.93
C VAL A 7 32.74 38.77 -9.26
N ALA A 8 32.07 39.17 -8.17
CA ALA A 8 31.17 38.27 -7.44
C ALA A 8 29.81 38.05 -8.13
N THR A 9 29.35 39.01 -8.92
CA THR A 9 28.03 38.98 -9.58
C THR A 9 27.84 37.88 -10.63
N PRO A 10 28.79 37.61 -11.57
CA PRO A 10 28.60 36.56 -12.57
C PRO A 10 28.62 35.15 -11.99
N LEU A 11 29.41 34.91 -10.94
CA LEU A 11 29.49 33.58 -10.32
C LEU A 11 28.21 33.23 -9.53
N TRP A 12 27.62 34.22 -8.86
CA TRP A 12 26.37 34.04 -8.12
C TRP A 12 25.20 33.68 -9.06
N LEU A 13 25.14 34.31 -10.25
CA LEU A 13 24.12 33.98 -11.26
C LEU A 13 24.27 32.56 -11.81
N LEU A 14 25.49 32.07 -12.01
CA LEU A 14 25.74 30.68 -12.43
C LEU A 14 25.35 29.68 -11.34
N PHE A 15 25.61 30.00 -10.07
CA PHE A 15 25.24 29.16 -8.95
C PHE A 15 23.72 29.05 -8.79
N VAL A 16 23.00 30.18 -8.84
CA VAL A 16 21.53 30.20 -8.78
C VAL A 16 20.93 29.51 -10.01
N GLY A 17 21.46 29.75 -11.21
CA GLY A 17 21.01 29.07 -12.43
C GLY A 17 21.21 27.56 -12.37
N GLY A 18 22.34 27.09 -11.81
CA GLY A 18 22.60 25.67 -11.60
C GLY A 18 21.64 25.01 -10.61
N ILE A 19 21.28 25.71 -9.52
CA ILE A 19 20.30 25.21 -8.55
C ILE A 19 18.91 25.12 -9.19
N VAL A 20 18.47 26.14 -9.93
CA VAL A 20 17.15 26.11 -10.59
C VAL A 20 17.07 24.99 -11.62
N LEU A 21 18.14 24.75 -12.38
CA LEU A 21 18.21 23.63 -13.33
C LEU A 21 18.15 22.27 -12.61
N LEU A 22 18.91 22.11 -11.52
CA LEU A 22 18.89 20.87 -10.72
C LEU A 22 17.52 20.62 -10.10
N VAL A 23 16.87 21.64 -9.55
CA VAL A 23 15.52 21.55 -9.00
C VAL A 23 14.50 21.25 -10.10
N GLY A 24 14.66 21.80 -11.30
CA GLY A 24 13.81 21.50 -12.45
C GLY A 24 13.96 20.06 -12.96
N LEU A 25 15.18 19.51 -12.95
CA LEU A 25 15.46 18.12 -13.32
C LEU A 25 15.01 17.11 -12.25
N MET A 26 15.00 17.53 -10.98
CA MET A 26 14.46 16.74 -9.87
C MET A 26 12.96 16.96 -9.67
N TRP A 27 12.34 17.86 -10.45
CA TRP A 27 10.90 18.04 -10.41
C TRP A 27 10.28 16.75 -10.92
N PRO A 28 9.46 16.05 -10.12
CA PRO A 28 8.85 14.81 -10.55
C PRO A 28 8.04 15.11 -11.81
N THR A 29 8.50 14.57 -12.94
CA THR A 29 7.68 14.53 -14.13
C THR A 29 6.58 13.51 -13.82
N PRO A 30 5.30 13.87 -13.98
CA PRO A 30 4.25 12.88 -13.84
C PRO A 30 4.54 11.79 -14.87
N ALA A 31 4.89 10.59 -14.39
CA ALA A 31 4.98 9.42 -15.25
C ALA A 31 3.60 9.26 -15.90
N GLY A 32 3.56 9.27 -17.23
CA GLY A 32 2.35 9.11 -18.03
C GLY A 32 1.74 7.71 -17.98
N ALA A 33 1.77 7.07 -16.80
CA ALA A 33 1.04 5.86 -16.47
C ALA A 33 0.15 6.15 -15.25
N GLN A 34 -0.67 7.20 -15.35
CA GLN A 34 -1.81 7.39 -14.46
C GLN A 34 -3.07 6.99 -15.21
N CYS A 35 -3.27 5.68 -15.33
CA CYS A 35 -4.62 5.14 -15.38
C CYS A 35 -5.07 5.05 -13.92
N GLY A 36 -6.03 5.88 -13.51
CA GLY A 36 -6.67 5.83 -12.18
C GLY A 36 -7.46 4.54 -11.90
N SER A 37 -7.30 3.53 -12.74
CA SER A 37 -7.49 2.10 -12.50
C SER A 37 -6.51 1.37 -13.43
N SER A 38 -5.36 0.98 -12.88
CA SER A 38 -4.26 0.20 -13.42
C SER A 38 -4.69 -0.84 -14.48
N ALA A 39 -4.49 -0.56 -15.76
CA ALA A 39 -4.50 -1.62 -16.78
C ALA A 39 -3.11 -2.27 -16.75
N SER A 40 -2.99 -3.45 -16.14
CA SER A 40 -1.82 -4.32 -16.22
C SER A 40 -1.47 -4.58 -17.68
N SER A 41 -0.20 -4.88 -17.92
CA SER A 41 0.22 -5.43 -19.21
C SER A 41 -0.59 -6.67 -19.60
N CYS A 42 -1.00 -7.48 -18.61
CA CYS A 42 -1.86 -8.65 -18.81
C CYS A 42 -3.18 -8.26 -19.48
N LYS A 43 -3.95 -7.33 -18.91
CA LYS A 43 -5.26 -6.93 -19.47
C LYS A 43 -5.11 -6.22 -20.81
N ASN A 44 -4.05 -5.44 -21.00
CA ASN A 44 -3.78 -4.80 -22.28
C ASN A 44 -3.51 -5.82 -23.41
N CYS A 45 -2.72 -6.87 -23.15
CA CYS A 45 -2.46 -7.91 -24.15
C CYS A 45 -3.64 -8.87 -24.33
N HIS A 46 -4.20 -9.38 -23.23
CA HIS A 46 -5.23 -10.43 -23.29
C HIS A 46 -6.60 -9.89 -23.68
N GLU A 47 -6.97 -8.69 -23.25
CA GLU A 47 -8.33 -8.18 -23.40
C GLU A 47 -8.43 -7.05 -24.43
N VAL A 48 -7.52 -6.07 -24.38
CA VAL A 48 -7.53 -4.93 -25.31
C VAL A 48 -7.02 -5.34 -26.69
N GLN A 49 -5.88 -6.04 -26.74
CA GLN A 49 -5.33 -6.58 -27.99
C GLN A 49 -5.94 -7.94 -28.38
N ALA A 50 -6.73 -8.54 -27.48
CA ALA A 50 -7.46 -9.79 -27.71
C ALA A 50 -6.56 -10.96 -28.13
N GLU A 51 -5.31 -11.03 -27.65
CA GLU A 51 -4.43 -12.16 -27.97
C GLU A 51 -4.95 -13.48 -27.38
N LEU A 52 -5.50 -13.43 -26.17
CA LEU A 52 -6.20 -14.54 -25.52
C LEU A 52 -7.18 -13.97 -24.49
N PRO A 53 -8.36 -13.49 -24.93
CA PRO A 53 -9.33 -12.86 -24.05
C PRO A 53 -9.98 -13.90 -23.14
N VAL A 54 -9.91 -13.66 -21.83
CA VAL A 54 -10.42 -14.56 -20.79
C VAL A 54 -11.52 -13.93 -19.95
N ASN A 55 -11.72 -12.61 -19.96
CA ASN A 55 -12.74 -11.94 -19.14
C ASN A 55 -14.16 -12.49 -19.34
N ASN A 56 -14.46 -13.10 -20.49
CA ASN A 56 -15.76 -13.70 -20.80
C ASN A 56 -15.67 -15.23 -20.93
N SER A 57 -14.60 -15.84 -20.41
CA SER A 57 -14.31 -17.27 -20.55
C SER A 57 -14.43 -17.99 -19.20
N GLY A 58 -15.48 -18.80 -19.09
CA GLY A 58 -15.78 -19.57 -17.87
C GLY A 58 -16.34 -18.70 -16.74
N ALA A 59 -16.93 -19.35 -15.75
CA ALA A 59 -17.54 -18.68 -14.60
C ALA A 59 -16.49 -17.88 -13.81
N TRP A 60 -15.33 -18.49 -13.53
CA TRP A 60 -14.25 -17.88 -12.76
C TRP A 60 -13.86 -16.50 -13.28
N HIS A 61 -13.40 -16.40 -14.54
CA HIS A 61 -12.97 -15.12 -15.08
C HIS A 61 -14.13 -14.15 -15.21
N THR A 62 -15.32 -14.60 -15.61
CA THR A 62 -16.48 -13.70 -15.73
C THR A 62 -16.82 -13.03 -14.39
N GLU A 63 -16.73 -13.79 -13.29
CA GLU A 63 -17.03 -13.31 -11.94
C GLU A 63 -15.89 -12.46 -11.34
N HIS A 64 -14.65 -12.66 -11.79
CA HIS A 64 -13.45 -11.98 -11.25
C HIS A 64 -12.83 -10.93 -12.19
N ALA A 65 -13.36 -10.77 -13.41
CA ALA A 65 -12.85 -9.83 -14.43
C ALA A 65 -13.28 -8.37 -14.22
N PHE A 66 -14.04 -8.08 -13.15
CA PHE A 66 -14.52 -6.72 -12.85
C PHE A 66 -13.39 -5.72 -12.58
N GLY A 67 -12.19 -6.21 -12.24
CA GLY A 67 -10.99 -5.41 -12.08
C GLY A 67 -9.83 -5.91 -12.93
N ASP A 68 -8.65 -5.36 -12.65
CA ASP A 68 -7.39 -5.83 -13.21
C ASP A 68 -6.60 -6.58 -12.15
N PHE A 69 -7.00 -7.84 -11.97
CA PHE A 69 -6.52 -8.68 -10.87
C PHE A 69 -5.81 -9.94 -11.36
N CYS A 70 -5.37 -9.96 -12.62
CA CYS A 70 -4.73 -11.12 -13.22
C CYS A 70 -3.55 -11.61 -12.35
N GLU A 71 -2.74 -10.69 -11.83
CA GLU A 71 -1.57 -11.03 -11.01
C GLU A 71 -1.90 -11.62 -9.64
N PHE A 72 -3.05 -11.29 -9.06
CA PHE A 72 -3.40 -11.82 -7.73
C PHE A 72 -3.68 -13.32 -7.80
N CYS A 73 -4.17 -13.80 -8.93
CA CYS A 73 -4.45 -15.22 -9.12
C CYS A 73 -3.31 -15.94 -9.85
N HIS A 74 -2.75 -15.31 -10.89
CA HIS A 74 -1.78 -15.94 -11.79
C HIS A 74 -0.33 -15.53 -11.53
N ALA A 75 -0.06 -14.61 -10.59
CA ALA A 75 1.23 -13.94 -10.42
C ALA A 75 1.71 -13.25 -11.72
N GLY A 76 3.03 -13.11 -11.88
CA GLY A 76 3.65 -12.46 -13.04
C GLY A 76 3.97 -10.98 -12.82
N ASN A 77 4.49 -10.33 -13.86
CA ASN A 77 4.90 -8.93 -13.83
C ASN A 77 3.96 -8.06 -14.66
N VAL A 78 3.00 -7.41 -13.99
CA VAL A 78 2.02 -6.51 -14.60
C VAL A 78 2.58 -5.22 -15.20
N GLN A 79 3.85 -4.92 -14.94
CA GLN A 79 4.54 -3.73 -15.48
C GLN A 79 5.39 -4.05 -16.72
N ALA A 80 5.72 -5.33 -16.95
CA ALA A 80 6.49 -5.73 -18.10
C ALA A 80 5.63 -5.69 -19.37
N THR A 81 6.16 -5.07 -20.42
CA THR A 81 5.51 -5.01 -21.74
C THR A 81 5.98 -6.10 -22.69
N ASP A 82 7.08 -6.77 -22.34
CA ASP A 82 7.52 -8.00 -22.99
C ASP A 82 6.77 -9.20 -22.41
N LYS A 83 6.35 -10.12 -23.28
CA LYS A 83 5.53 -11.27 -22.91
C LYS A 83 6.25 -12.24 -21.98
N ASP A 84 7.52 -12.53 -22.26
CA ASP A 84 8.27 -13.51 -21.49
C ASP A 84 8.61 -12.96 -20.11
N GLU A 85 8.94 -11.67 -20.02
CA GLU A 85 9.12 -10.97 -18.74
C GLU A 85 7.81 -10.88 -17.95
N ALA A 86 6.69 -10.55 -18.59
CA ALA A 86 5.38 -10.48 -17.95
C ALA A 86 4.92 -11.83 -17.38
N HIS A 87 5.24 -12.93 -18.07
CA HIS A 87 4.88 -14.29 -17.64
C HIS A 87 5.89 -14.93 -16.69
N THR A 88 6.98 -14.24 -16.36
CA THR A 88 7.99 -14.78 -15.43
C THR A 88 7.37 -14.95 -14.04
N GLY A 89 7.44 -16.16 -13.50
CA GLY A 89 6.92 -16.49 -12.18
C GLY A 89 5.40 -16.69 -12.12
N MET A 90 4.71 -16.77 -13.26
CA MET A 90 3.29 -17.10 -13.26
C MET A 90 3.02 -18.49 -12.68
N VAL A 91 1.91 -18.61 -11.97
CA VAL A 91 1.43 -19.84 -11.35
C VAL A 91 0.00 -20.14 -11.79
N TYR A 92 -0.41 -21.40 -11.66
CA TYR A 92 -1.81 -21.74 -11.89
C TYR A 92 -2.61 -21.52 -10.59
N PRO A 93 -3.73 -20.76 -10.59
CA PRO A 93 -4.34 -20.27 -9.34
C PRO A 93 -4.80 -21.36 -8.36
N LEU A 94 -5.08 -22.57 -8.85
CA LEU A 94 -5.53 -23.69 -8.02
C LEU A 94 -4.37 -24.54 -7.47
N GLU A 95 -3.11 -24.21 -7.79
CA GLU A 95 -1.94 -24.88 -7.22
C GLU A 95 -1.66 -24.41 -5.79
N ASP A 96 -1.88 -23.12 -5.52
CA ASP A 96 -1.77 -22.53 -4.18
C ASP A 96 -2.92 -21.54 -3.95
N ILE A 97 -4.06 -22.07 -3.51
CA ILE A 97 -5.26 -21.28 -3.22
C ILE A 97 -5.03 -20.28 -2.09
N ASN A 98 -4.06 -20.51 -1.20
CA ASN A 98 -3.76 -19.56 -0.14
C ASN A 98 -3.06 -18.33 -0.71
N ALA A 99 -2.13 -18.53 -1.65
CA ALA A 99 -1.50 -17.42 -2.35
C ALA A 99 -2.49 -16.68 -3.27
N SER A 100 -3.33 -17.40 -4.01
CA SER A 100 -4.17 -16.83 -5.07
C SER A 100 -5.52 -16.28 -4.62
N CYS A 101 -6.09 -16.76 -3.50
CA CYS A 101 -7.48 -16.50 -3.14
C CYS A 101 -7.66 -15.94 -1.71
N LEU A 102 -6.79 -16.30 -0.76
CA LEU A 102 -6.99 -16.00 0.67
C LEU A 102 -7.07 -14.50 0.99
N SER A 103 -6.39 -13.66 0.21
CA SER A 103 -6.42 -12.20 0.40
C SER A 103 -7.82 -11.60 0.26
N CYS A 104 -8.67 -12.23 -0.54
CA CYS A 104 -10.05 -11.81 -0.77
C CYS A 104 -11.07 -12.71 -0.07
N HIS A 105 -10.72 -13.98 0.14
CA HIS A 105 -11.57 -15.04 0.70
C HIS A 105 -10.98 -15.65 1.97
N PRO A 106 -10.80 -14.88 3.06
CA PRO A 106 -10.08 -15.36 4.25
C PRO A 106 -10.81 -16.46 5.02
N ASN A 107 -12.13 -16.61 4.83
CA ASN A 107 -12.96 -17.52 5.62
C ASN A 107 -13.48 -18.72 4.83
N ASP A 108 -13.44 -18.64 3.50
CA ASP A 108 -14.14 -19.54 2.58
C ASP A 108 -13.27 -19.98 1.38
N VAL A 109 -11.95 -19.75 1.44
CA VAL A 109 -11.01 -20.05 0.34
C VAL A 109 -11.13 -21.49 -0.19
N ASN A 110 -11.22 -22.48 0.70
CA ASN A 110 -11.28 -23.90 0.31
C ASN A 110 -12.61 -24.21 -0.38
N GLU A 111 -13.72 -23.77 0.21
CA GLU A 111 -15.07 -24.07 -0.29
C GLU A 111 -15.30 -23.43 -1.66
N LEU A 112 -14.84 -22.20 -1.86
CA LEU A 112 -14.94 -21.53 -3.16
C LEU A 112 -13.98 -22.13 -4.19
N ALA A 113 -12.73 -22.42 -3.82
CA ALA A 113 -11.78 -23.05 -4.75
C ALA A 113 -12.29 -24.41 -5.26
N ASP A 114 -12.92 -25.21 -4.39
CA ASP A 114 -13.48 -26.51 -4.75
C ASP A 114 -14.57 -26.41 -5.82
N VAL A 115 -15.43 -25.38 -5.79
CA VAL A 115 -16.47 -25.17 -6.82
C VAL A 115 -15.84 -25.10 -8.22
N TYR A 116 -14.75 -24.36 -8.35
CA TYR A 116 -14.08 -24.19 -9.63
C TYR A 116 -13.18 -25.38 -9.99
N ALA A 117 -12.55 -26.00 -8.99
CA ALA A 117 -11.77 -27.22 -9.19
C ALA A 117 -12.65 -28.34 -9.78
N VAL A 118 -13.86 -28.53 -9.24
CA VAL A 118 -14.86 -29.46 -9.77
C VAL A 118 -15.28 -29.08 -11.20
N ALA A 119 -15.57 -27.80 -11.45
CA ALA A 119 -15.96 -27.35 -12.78
C ALA A 119 -14.86 -27.55 -13.84
N LEU A 120 -13.60 -27.46 -13.43
CA LEU A 120 -12.42 -27.63 -14.29
C LEU A 120 -11.91 -29.07 -14.33
N GLY A 121 -12.44 -29.98 -13.49
CA GLY A 121 -11.96 -31.35 -13.38
C GLY A 121 -10.53 -31.46 -12.82
N VAL A 122 -10.11 -30.52 -11.99
CA VAL A 122 -8.79 -30.51 -11.33
C VAL A 122 -8.94 -30.69 -9.82
N THR A 123 -7.87 -31.11 -9.16
CA THR A 123 -7.81 -31.19 -7.69
C THR A 123 -7.05 -29.98 -7.16
N VAL A 124 -7.61 -29.27 -6.17
CA VAL A 124 -6.93 -28.15 -5.50
C VAL A 124 -5.61 -28.63 -4.89
N GLY A 125 -4.54 -27.86 -5.08
CA GLY A 125 -3.20 -28.18 -4.56
C GLY A 125 -2.48 -29.31 -5.29
N ALA A 126 -3.13 -29.96 -6.27
CA ALA A 126 -2.41 -30.80 -7.22
C ALA A 126 -1.73 -29.86 -8.23
N GLY A 127 -0.55 -29.35 -7.85
CA GLY A 127 0.36 -28.64 -8.76
C GLY A 127 0.32 -29.29 -10.15
N ALA A 128 0.13 -28.50 -11.21
CA ALA A 128 -0.17 -28.92 -12.56
C ALA A 128 0.96 -29.79 -13.13
N ALA A 129 0.99 -31.06 -12.72
CA ALA A 129 1.83 -32.09 -13.28
C ALA A 129 1.18 -32.54 -14.61
N GLY A 130 1.31 -31.71 -15.64
CA GLY A 130 1.01 -32.08 -17.02
C GLY A 130 -0.28 -31.48 -17.58
N GLY A 131 -0.15 -30.32 -18.22
CA GLY A 131 -1.25 -29.67 -18.94
C GLY A 131 -0.81 -28.92 -20.21
N SER A 132 0.28 -29.35 -20.85
CA SER A 132 0.51 -29.03 -22.27
C SER A 132 -0.27 -30.05 -23.09
N GLY A 133 -1.43 -29.70 -23.64
CA GLY A 133 -2.20 -30.66 -24.44
C GLY A 133 -3.44 -30.06 -25.08
N GLY A 134 -3.38 -29.84 -26.39
CA GLY A 134 -4.44 -29.25 -27.20
C GLY A 134 -5.81 -29.95 -27.13
N SER A 135 -6.80 -29.17 -27.53
CA SER A 135 -8.20 -29.53 -27.72
C SER A 135 -8.41 -30.87 -28.44
N ALA A 136 -8.93 -31.86 -27.71
CA ALA A 136 -9.68 -32.98 -28.26
C ALA A 136 -10.78 -33.38 -27.25
N PRO A 137 -12.04 -33.63 -27.67
CA PRO A 137 -13.10 -33.99 -26.76
C PRO A 137 -13.10 -35.50 -26.50
N PRO A 138 -13.27 -35.98 -25.25
CA PRO A 138 -13.70 -37.34 -25.01
C PRO A 138 -15.18 -37.39 -24.68
N ALA A 139 -15.85 -38.30 -25.37
CA ALA A 139 -17.17 -38.80 -25.04
C ALA A 139 -17.09 -39.80 -23.88
N GLY A 140 -18.14 -39.87 -23.08
CA GLY A 140 -18.63 -41.11 -22.47
C GLY A 140 -18.25 -41.36 -21.01
N ASN A 141 -19.30 -41.34 -20.18
CA ASN A 141 -19.53 -42.04 -18.90
C ASN A 141 -18.39 -42.90 -18.33
N ASP A 142 -18.14 -42.77 -17.01
CA ASP A 142 -18.47 -43.86 -16.11
C ASP A 142 -18.61 -43.44 -14.64
N THR A 143 -19.48 -44.18 -13.97
CA THR A 143 -19.89 -44.05 -12.57
C THR A 143 -18.97 -44.87 -11.68
N GLY A 144 -18.50 -44.32 -10.56
CA GLY A 144 -17.74 -45.10 -9.58
C GLY A 144 -17.39 -44.31 -8.33
N SER A 145 -18.25 -44.44 -7.31
CA SER A 145 -17.93 -44.14 -5.91
C SER A 145 -16.65 -44.85 -5.48
N ASP A 146 -15.82 -44.20 -4.68
CA ASP A 146 -15.34 -44.78 -3.43
C ASP A 146 -14.81 -43.72 -2.47
N VAL A 147 -15.11 -43.96 -1.19
CA VAL A 147 -14.92 -43.12 -0.02
C VAL A 147 -13.62 -43.49 0.67
N ALA A 148 -12.81 -42.52 1.10
CA ALA A 148 -11.85 -42.75 2.17
C ALA A 148 -11.50 -41.45 2.92
N SER A 149 -12.05 -41.33 4.13
CA SER A 149 -11.61 -40.42 5.17
C SER A 149 -10.18 -40.75 5.62
N THR A 150 -9.37 -39.73 5.92
CA THR A 150 -8.28 -39.86 6.91
C THR A 150 -8.07 -38.53 7.63
N GLU A 151 -8.11 -38.62 8.96
CA GLU A 151 -8.00 -37.56 9.95
C GLU A 151 -6.56 -37.04 10.11
N GLY A 152 -6.46 -35.81 10.64
CA GLY A 152 -5.30 -35.35 11.41
C GLY A 152 -4.58 -34.12 10.84
N SER A 153 -5.15 -32.92 11.01
CA SER A 153 -4.41 -31.66 10.84
C SER A 153 -4.23 -30.96 12.18
N GLU A 154 -2.99 -30.97 12.62
CA GLU A 154 -2.44 -30.28 13.79
C GLU A 154 -2.68 -28.77 13.69
N ALA A 155 -3.01 -28.13 14.81
CA ALA A 155 -3.42 -26.72 14.87
C ALA A 155 -2.28 -25.79 14.43
N ALA A 156 -2.49 -25.09 13.31
CA ALA A 156 -1.62 -24.03 12.82
C ALA A 156 -1.67 -22.79 13.75
N PRO A 157 -0.54 -22.07 13.92
CA PRO A 157 -0.49 -20.88 14.75
C PRO A 157 -1.34 -19.74 14.16
N GLU A 158 -2.00 -18.99 15.05
CA GLU A 158 -2.82 -17.80 14.73
C GLU A 158 -2.09 -16.82 13.80
N PRO A 159 -2.72 -16.38 12.69
CA PRO A 159 -2.13 -15.38 11.82
C PRO A 159 -2.07 -14.02 12.53
N ALA A 160 -0.89 -13.42 12.52
CA ALA A 160 -0.67 -12.07 13.02
C ALA A 160 -1.57 -11.07 12.27
N GLU A 161 -2.19 -10.15 13.03
CA GLU A 161 -3.10 -9.14 12.49
C GLU A 161 -2.45 -8.36 11.32
N PRO A 162 -3.18 -8.16 10.20
CA PRO A 162 -2.66 -7.39 9.08
C PRO A 162 -2.48 -5.93 9.50
N ALA A 163 -1.24 -5.46 9.41
CA ALA A 163 -0.90 -4.06 9.61
C ALA A 163 -1.72 -3.18 8.66
N ALA A 164 -2.34 -2.14 9.20
CA ALA A 164 -3.16 -1.20 8.44
C ALA A 164 -2.37 -0.59 7.27
N ASN A 165 -2.83 -0.84 6.04
CA ASN A 165 -2.24 -0.37 4.79
C ASN A 165 -2.14 1.17 4.77
N THR A 166 -0.90 1.69 4.77
CA THR A 166 -0.57 3.11 4.75
C THR A 166 -0.58 3.75 3.35
N GLY A 167 -1.33 3.20 2.39
CA GLY A 167 -1.39 3.70 1.01
C GLY A 167 -0.06 3.57 0.25
N GLU A 168 0.85 2.73 0.72
CA GLU A 168 2.07 2.35 0.02
C GLU A 168 1.71 1.31 -1.05
N ILE A 169 2.15 1.53 -2.28
CA ILE A 169 1.98 0.58 -3.38
C ILE A 169 2.77 -0.67 -3.00
N VAL A 170 2.06 -1.74 -2.68
CA VAL A 170 2.67 -3.03 -2.33
C VAL A 170 3.13 -3.69 -3.64
N ASP A 171 4.44 -3.83 -3.79
CA ASP A 171 5.04 -4.68 -4.82
C ASP A 171 4.95 -6.14 -4.34
N PHE A 172 3.98 -6.88 -4.86
CA PHE A 172 3.69 -8.25 -4.43
C PHE A 172 4.79 -9.24 -4.83
N ASN A 173 5.49 -9.00 -5.93
CA ASN A 173 6.66 -9.80 -6.32
C ASN A 173 7.78 -9.60 -5.30
N ASN A 174 8.05 -8.36 -4.92
CA ASN A 174 9.00 -8.05 -3.87
C ASN A 174 8.58 -8.63 -2.50
N GLN A 175 7.29 -8.56 -2.17
CA GLN A 175 6.77 -9.13 -0.95
C GLN A 175 6.99 -10.65 -0.92
N TYR A 176 6.68 -11.35 -2.01
CA TYR A 176 6.89 -12.80 -2.16
C TYR A 176 8.38 -13.17 -2.07
N GLU A 177 9.25 -12.44 -2.76
CA GLU A 177 10.70 -12.64 -2.67
C GLU A 177 11.23 -12.49 -1.24
N ARG A 178 10.71 -11.52 -0.48
CA ARG A 178 11.09 -11.30 0.93
C ARG A 178 10.51 -12.33 1.88
N THR A 179 9.24 -12.70 1.75
CA THR A 179 8.53 -13.54 2.73
C THR A 179 8.71 -15.03 2.45
N VAL A 180 8.72 -15.44 1.18
CA VAL A 180 8.77 -16.86 0.79
C VAL A 180 10.18 -17.27 0.42
N LEU A 181 10.87 -16.49 -0.40
CA LEU A 181 12.20 -16.85 -0.91
C LEU A 181 13.35 -16.37 0.00
N ASN A 182 13.07 -15.53 0.99
CA ASN A 182 14.03 -14.92 1.91
C ASN A 182 15.21 -14.24 1.17
N VAL A 183 14.96 -13.71 -0.02
CA VAL A 183 15.94 -13.00 -0.83
C VAL A 183 16.04 -11.58 -0.26
N ARG A 184 17.22 -11.21 0.24
CA ARG A 184 17.50 -9.81 0.58
C ARG A 184 17.55 -9.01 -0.71
N GLU A 185 16.78 -7.92 -0.76
CA GLU A 185 16.75 -7.06 -1.93
C GLU A 185 18.16 -6.68 -2.38
N PRO A 186 18.46 -6.82 -3.68
CA PRO A 186 19.68 -6.25 -4.22
C PRO A 186 19.62 -4.73 -3.98
N VAL A 187 20.66 -4.20 -3.35
CA VAL A 187 20.76 -2.78 -3.01
C VAL A 187 20.46 -1.96 -4.28
N ASN A 188 19.41 -1.13 -4.25
CA ASN A 188 19.04 -0.31 -5.40
C ASN A 188 20.23 0.57 -5.81
N MET A 189 20.86 0.22 -6.93
CA MET A 189 22.09 0.88 -7.38
C MET A 189 21.86 2.37 -7.67
N GLY A 190 20.65 2.78 -8.01
CA GLY A 190 20.28 4.19 -8.15
C GLY A 190 20.40 4.96 -6.84
N ASN A 191 19.94 4.39 -5.73
CA ASN A 191 20.09 4.99 -4.39
C ASN A 191 21.56 5.10 -3.98
N VAL A 192 22.37 4.09 -4.32
CA VAL A 192 23.82 4.12 -4.07
C VAL A 192 24.48 5.26 -4.86
N ILE A 193 24.16 5.40 -6.15
CA ILE A 193 24.68 6.48 -6.99
C ILE A 193 24.27 7.86 -6.45
N LEU A 194 23.00 8.02 -6.06
CA LEU A 194 22.50 9.27 -5.47
C LEU A 194 23.22 9.63 -4.17
N LEU A 195 23.46 8.64 -3.30
CA LEU A 195 24.20 8.84 -2.06
C LEU A 195 25.65 9.28 -2.33
N VAL A 196 26.33 8.64 -3.29
CA VAL A 196 27.69 9.02 -3.69
C VAL A 196 27.71 10.44 -4.25
N LEU A 197 26.76 10.79 -5.14
CA LEU A 197 26.67 12.13 -5.73
C LEU A 197 26.47 13.20 -4.64
N PHE A 198 25.59 12.94 -3.67
CA PHE A 198 25.32 13.83 -2.55
C PHE A 198 26.57 14.08 -1.70
N VAL A 199 27.31 13.02 -1.37
CA VAL A 199 28.58 13.12 -0.61
C VAL A 199 29.62 13.95 -1.37
N VAL A 200 29.78 13.72 -2.67
CA VAL A 200 30.73 14.47 -3.51
C VAL A 200 30.36 15.95 -3.58
N LEU A 201 29.10 16.26 -3.87
CA LEU A 201 28.62 17.64 -3.96
C LEU A 201 28.76 18.39 -2.62
N SER A 202 28.45 17.70 -1.52
CA SER A 202 28.61 18.24 -0.17
C SER A 202 30.07 18.54 0.14
N ALA A 203 30.99 17.61 -0.18
CA ALA A 203 32.42 17.79 0.03
C ALA A 203 33.00 18.94 -0.79
N VAL A 204 32.62 19.04 -2.07
CA VAL A 204 33.03 20.15 -2.95
C VAL A 204 32.47 21.48 -2.45
N GLY A 205 31.19 21.52 -2.07
CA GLY A 205 30.55 22.71 -1.51
C GLY A 205 31.24 23.17 -0.22
N LEU A 206 31.51 22.25 0.71
CA LEU A 206 32.21 22.54 1.96
C LEU A 206 33.62 23.06 1.70
N TYR A 207 34.34 22.46 0.74
CA TYR A 207 35.69 22.90 0.36
C TYR A 207 35.69 24.31 -0.24
N LEU A 208 34.73 24.63 -1.12
CA LEU A 208 34.60 25.96 -1.71
C LEU A 208 34.28 27.01 -0.65
N VAL A 209 33.34 26.74 0.27
CA VAL A 209 33.04 27.63 1.40
C VAL A 209 34.26 27.81 2.28
N TRP A 210 34.97 26.73 2.63
CA TRP A 210 36.18 26.78 3.44
C TRP A 210 37.28 27.64 2.79
N ARG A 211 37.43 27.54 1.47
CA ARG A 211 38.44 28.28 0.68
C ARG A 211 38.06 29.75 0.44
N TRP A 212 36.80 30.06 0.17
CA TRP A 212 36.38 31.40 -0.28
C TRP A 212 35.85 32.31 0.83
N GLU A 213 35.16 31.76 1.84
CA GLU A 213 34.64 32.55 2.98
C GLU A 213 35.71 32.82 4.05
N GLY A 214 36.96 32.43 3.80
CA GLY A 214 38.04 32.56 4.80
C GLY A 214 37.77 31.75 6.07
N LEU A 215 36.87 30.75 6.01
CA LEU A 215 36.53 29.91 7.15
C LEU A 215 37.77 29.18 7.69
N GLY A 216 38.71 28.82 6.80
CA GLY A 216 39.99 28.24 7.19
C GLY A 216 40.88 29.21 7.96
N ASP A 217 40.88 30.50 7.62
CA ASP A 217 41.64 31.53 8.35
C ASP A 217 41.01 31.78 9.73
N ARG A 218 39.68 31.91 9.81
CA ARG A 218 38.95 32.00 11.08
C ARG A 218 39.20 30.80 11.99
N TRP A 219 39.21 29.59 11.45
CA TRP A 219 39.52 28.39 12.22
C TRP A 219 40.96 28.33 12.71
N ARG A 220 41.92 28.84 11.91
CA ARG A 220 43.31 28.99 12.34
C ARG A 220 43.43 30.04 13.43
N GLU A 221 42.71 31.15 13.32
CA GLU A 221 42.69 32.21 14.33
C GLU A 221 42.07 31.74 15.65
N LEU A 222 40.97 30.98 15.60
CA LEU A 222 40.37 30.37 16.79
C LEU A 222 41.28 29.34 17.47
N ARG A 223 42.10 28.60 16.69
CA ARG A 223 43.09 27.67 17.25
C ARG A 223 44.37 28.35 17.71
N ALA A 224 44.77 29.44 17.05
CA ALA A 224 45.94 30.22 17.40
C ALA A 224 45.66 31.21 18.52
N ALA A 225 44.39 31.51 18.81
CA ALA A 225 43.99 32.23 20.01
C ALA A 225 44.56 31.44 21.20
N PRO A 226 45.58 31.95 21.88
CA PRO A 226 46.07 31.30 23.09
C PRO A 226 44.85 31.19 24.00
N ALA A 227 44.62 30.01 24.57
CA ALA A 227 43.63 29.82 25.62
C ALA A 227 43.89 30.96 26.61
N GLN A 228 43.07 32.02 26.53
CA GLN A 228 43.31 33.21 27.33
C GLN A 228 43.27 32.68 28.74
N ALA A 229 44.44 32.73 29.38
CA ALA A 229 44.64 32.21 30.71
C ALA A 229 43.45 32.68 31.52
N SER A 230 42.65 31.71 32.00
CA SER A 230 41.56 32.01 32.91
C SER A 230 42.12 33.00 33.93
N PRO A 231 41.50 34.17 34.13
CA PRO A 231 42.08 35.19 34.98
C PRO A 231 42.31 34.56 36.35
N ALA A 232 43.59 34.34 36.66
CA ALA A 232 44.05 33.86 37.94
C ALA A 232 43.69 34.95 38.96
N GLY A 233 42.49 34.87 39.53
CA GLY A 233 41.99 35.94 40.40
C GLY A 233 40.49 36.03 40.60
N GLN A 234 39.65 35.12 40.07
CA GLN A 234 38.30 35.00 40.62
C GLN A 234 38.35 34.14 41.89
N PRO A 235 38.03 34.70 43.08
CA PRO A 235 37.91 33.91 44.29
C PRO A 235 36.85 32.85 44.06
N ALA A 236 37.19 31.61 44.39
CA ALA A 236 36.29 30.48 44.37
C ALA A 236 35.00 30.83 45.12
N MET A 237 33.92 31.10 44.39
CA MET A 237 32.57 30.95 44.93
C MET A 237 32.45 29.46 45.25
N ALA A 238 32.61 29.13 46.52
CA ALA A 238 32.35 27.82 47.06
C ALA A 238 30.91 27.44 46.71
N VAL A 239 30.75 26.67 45.64
CA VAL A 239 29.53 25.90 45.43
C VAL A 239 29.54 24.86 46.56
N ALA A 240 28.78 25.17 47.60
CA ALA A 240 28.45 24.22 48.64
C ALA A 240 27.85 22.99 47.97
N VAL A 241 28.64 21.91 47.92
CA VAL A 241 28.15 20.57 47.64
C VAL A 241 27.22 20.24 48.81
N ALA A 242 25.93 20.50 48.62
CA ALA A 242 24.90 20.00 49.52
C ALA A 242 25.05 18.49 49.56
N ALA A 243 25.33 17.98 50.76
CA ALA A 243 25.49 16.58 51.06
C ALA A 243 24.36 15.76 50.45
N ALA A 244 24.74 14.69 49.75
CA ALA A 244 23.82 13.65 49.31
C ALA A 244 22.94 13.20 50.50
N PRO A 245 21.60 13.29 50.40
CA PRO A 245 20.75 12.72 51.43
C PRO A 245 20.93 11.20 51.41
N ALA A 246 21.15 10.65 52.60
CA ALA A 246 21.27 9.23 52.88
C ALA A 246 20.17 8.43 52.17
N ALA A 247 20.59 7.27 51.64
CA ALA A 247 19.74 6.26 51.03
C ALA A 247 18.46 6.04 51.86
N ARG A 248 17.32 6.36 51.26
CA ARG A 248 16.02 6.00 51.81
C ARG A 248 15.87 4.47 51.71
N PRO A 249 15.38 3.79 52.75
CA PRO A 249 15.07 2.37 52.68
C PRO A 249 13.99 2.15 51.62
N VAL A 250 14.23 1.17 50.75
CA VAL A 250 13.25 0.66 49.79
C VAL A 250 12.12 0.02 50.58
N VAL A 251 11.06 0.78 50.83
CA VAL A 251 9.79 0.24 51.29
C VAL A 251 9.09 -0.34 50.06
N SER A 252 8.99 -1.66 50.00
CA SER A 252 8.19 -2.39 49.03
C SER A 252 6.75 -1.91 49.08
N ARG A 253 6.37 -1.08 48.10
CA ARG A 253 5.00 -0.61 47.93
C ARG A 253 4.15 -1.80 47.44
N PRO A 254 3.04 -2.17 48.10
CA PRO A 254 2.14 -3.16 47.58
C PRO A 254 1.64 -2.70 46.20
N VAL A 255 1.73 -3.59 45.22
CA VAL A 255 1.16 -3.41 43.88
C VAL A 255 -0.34 -3.20 44.05
N ALA A 256 -0.79 -1.97 43.81
CA ALA A 256 -2.21 -1.70 43.65
C ALA A 256 -2.70 -2.43 42.38
N PRO A 257 -3.90 -3.03 42.41
CA PRO A 257 -4.46 -3.65 41.22
C PRO A 257 -4.57 -2.61 40.09
N ALA A 258 -4.25 -3.05 38.87
CA ALA A 258 -4.30 -2.22 37.68
C ALA A 258 -5.65 -1.48 37.60
N PRO A 259 -5.66 -0.19 37.22
CA PRO A 259 -6.91 0.50 36.95
C PRO A 259 -7.64 -0.25 35.85
N VAL A 260 -8.88 -0.61 36.12
CA VAL A 260 -9.84 -1.08 35.11
C VAL A 260 -9.81 -0.07 33.98
N VAL A 261 -9.48 -0.54 32.78
CA VAL A 261 -9.47 0.22 31.53
C VAL A 261 -10.87 0.81 31.35
N GLY A 262 -11.03 2.07 31.75
CA GLY A 262 -12.21 2.85 31.48
C GLY A 262 -12.13 3.39 30.05
N ASP A 263 -13.12 3.04 29.24
CA ASP A 263 -13.70 3.71 28.06
C ASP A 263 -12.99 4.97 27.50
N ALA A 264 -11.69 4.89 27.24
CA ALA A 264 -11.01 5.93 26.48
C ALA A 264 -11.45 5.80 25.01
N PRO A 265 -12.07 6.83 24.41
CA PRO A 265 -12.52 6.78 23.02
C PRO A 265 -11.34 6.44 22.11
N ARG A 266 -11.53 5.47 21.22
CA ARG A 266 -10.51 5.10 20.23
C ARG A 266 -10.15 6.34 19.40
N PRO A 267 -8.86 6.62 19.14
CA PRO A 267 -8.40 7.88 18.54
C PRO A 267 -8.99 8.18 17.14
N GLY A 268 -9.60 7.21 16.45
CA GLY A 268 -10.32 7.42 15.19
C GLY A 268 -11.80 7.82 15.32
N MET A 269 -12.45 7.58 16.47
CA MET A 269 -13.88 7.89 16.64
C MET A 269 -14.16 9.38 16.70
N THR A 270 -13.22 10.18 17.23
CA THR A 270 -13.38 11.64 17.35
C THR A 270 -13.39 12.32 15.98
N THR A 271 -12.54 11.89 15.05
CA THR A 271 -12.55 12.38 13.66
C THR A 271 -13.87 12.03 12.96
N LEU A 272 -14.31 10.78 13.09
CA LEU A 272 -15.54 10.31 12.45
C LEU A 272 -16.78 11.01 13.02
N GLN A 273 -16.81 11.24 14.33
CA GLN A 273 -17.85 12.02 15.00
C GLN A 273 -17.91 13.46 14.48
N SER A 274 -16.76 14.11 14.27
CA SER A 274 -16.71 15.48 13.72
C SER A 274 -17.20 15.57 12.28
N GLN A 275 -17.01 14.50 11.48
CA GLN A 275 -17.51 14.41 10.11
C GLN A 275 -19.02 14.13 10.09
N MET A 276 -19.52 13.27 10.98
CA MET A 276 -20.96 13.02 11.12
C MET A 276 -21.73 14.28 11.52
N GLN A 277 -21.14 15.15 12.36
CA GLN A 277 -21.74 16.44 12.72
C GLN A 277 -21.88 17.43 11.55
N GLN A 278 -21.15 17.22 10.45
CA GLN A 278 -21.22 18.05 9.25
C GLN A 278 -22.23 17.54 8.21
N LEU A 279 -22.79 16.34 8.42
CA LEU A 279 -23.82 15.79 7.54
C LEU A 279 -25.15 16.50 7.76
N ASP A 280 -25.94 16.64 6.69
CA ASP A 280 -27.28 17.19 6.82
C ASP A 280 -28.22 16.22 7.58
N PRO A 281 -29.30 16.72 8.21
CA PRO A 281 -30.19 15.90 9.03
C PRO A 281 -30.86 14.73 8.28
N ALA A 282 -31.10 14.87 6.97
CA ALA A 282 -31.71 13.80 6.19
C ALA A 282 -30.71 12.67 5.95
N THR A 283 -29.46 13.00 5.61
CA THR A 283 -28.36 12.03 5.47
C THR A 283 -28.08 11.32 6.80
N LEU A 284 -28.10 12.03 7.93
CA LEU A 284 -27.96 11.41 9.25
C LEU A 284 -29.09 10.43 9.58
N THR A 285 -30.33 10.77 9.22
CA THR A 285 -31.50 9.89 9.43
C THR A 285 -31.40 8.62 8.57
N ALA A 286 -30.96 8.77 7.32
CA ALA A 286 -30.74 7.65 6.41
C ALA A 286 -29.60 6.74 6.90
N LEU A 287 -28.47 7.32 7.29
CA LEU A 287 -27.34 6.58 7.85
C LEU A 287 -27.72 5.86 9.16
N THR A 288 -28.48 6.51 10.03
CA THR A 288 -28.98 5.90 11.27
C THR A 288 -29.93 4.73 10.98
N SER A 289 -30.83 4.88 10.01
CA SER A 289 -31.75 3.82 9.59
C SER A 289 -31.02 2.64 8.96
N LEU A 290 -29.93 2.92 8.23
CA LEU A 290 -29.07 1.91 7.62
C LEU A 290 -28.26 1.14 8.67
N LEU A 291 -27.65 1.84 9.63
CA LEU A 291 -26.86 1.24 10.71
C LEU A 291 -27.72 0.48 11.73
N ALA A 292 -29.01 0.81 11.87
CA ALA A 292 -29.94 0.12 12.76
C ALA A 292 -30.33 -1.30 12.29
N ARG A 293 -30.03 -1.66 11.02
CA ARG A 293 -30.28 -2.99 10.44
C ARG A 293 -28.96 -3.62 9.96
N PRO A 294 -28.14 -4.14 10.88
CA PRO A 294 -26.78 -4.60 10.58
C PRO A 294 -26.75 -5.72 9.53
N GLU A 295 -27.79 -6.55 9.45
CA GLU A 295 -27.92 -7.64 8.48
C GLU A 295 -27.96 -7.19 7.00
N HIS A 296 -28.25 -5.91 6.73
CA HIS A 296 -28.33 -5.38 5.36
C HIS A 296 -27.38 -4.20 5.10
N SER A 297 -26.74 -3.65 6.13
CA SER A 297 -25.96 -2.42 6.01
C SER A 297 -24.67 -2.59 5.20
N GLY A 298 -23.97 -3.73 5.35
CA GLY A 298 -22.72 -4.03 4.64
C GLY A 298 -22.87 -4.03 3.11
N PRO A 299 -23.75 -4.89 2.54
CA PRO A 299 -23.98 -4.92 1.10
C PRO A 299 -24.47 -3.59 0.52
N ILE A 300 -25.33 -2.86 1.25
CA ILE A 300 -25.83 -1.56 0.80
C ILE A 300 -24.71 -0.50 0.80
N LEU A 301 -23.87 -0.44 1.84
CA LEU A 301 -22.73 0.49 1.88
C LEU A 301 -21.73 0.19 0.77
N GLN A 302 -21.48 -1.09 0.48
CA GLN A 302 -20.60 -1.51 -0.62
C GLN A 302 -21.20 -1.17 -1.99
N ALA A 303 -22.51 -1.36 -2.18
CA ALA A 303 -23.21 -0.95 -3.39
C ALA A 303 -23.19 0.59 -3.57
N VAL A 304 -23.39 1.35 -2.48
CA VAL A 304 -23.33 2.82 -2.51
C VAL A 304 -21.91 3.33 -2.78
N ALA A 305 -20.88 2.68 -2.24
CA ALA A 305 -19.48 3.02 -2.52
C ALA A 305 -19.09 2.76 -3.99
N ARG A 306 -19.79 1.86 -4.67
CA ARG A 306 -19.61 1.54 -6.10
C ARG A 306 -20.48 2.40 -7.03
N LEU A 307 -21.42 3.19 -6.51
CA LEU A 307 -22.23 4.07 -7.35
C LEU A 307 -21.39 5.23 -7.88
N ASP A 308 -21.39 5.42 -9.20
CA ASP A 308 -20.79 6.59 -9.85
C ASP A 308 -21.47 7.87 -9.31
N PRO A 309 -20.72 8.82 -8.73
CA PRO A 309 -21.27 10.10 -8.26
C PRO A 309 -22.07 10.86 -9.34
N ARG A 310 -21.72 10.68 -10.62
CA ARG A 310 -22.43 11.27 -11.76
C ARG A 310 -23.80 10.64 -11.96
N LEU A 311 -23.91 9.32 -11.80
CA LEU A 311 -25.18 8.61 -11.89
C LEU A 311 -26.13 9.05 -10.76
N VAL A 312 -25.61 9.17 -9.53
CA VAL A 312 -26.39 9.70 -8.40
C VAL A 312 -26.87 11.12 -8.68
N THR A 313 -26.01 11.97 -9.25
CA THR A 313 -26.39 13.35 -9.61
C THR A 313 -27.44 13.37 -10.72
N ALA A 314 -27.30 12.52 -11.74
CA ALA A 314 -28.26 12.40 -12.84
C ALA A 314 -29.62 11.94 -12.32
N VAL A 315 -29.68 10.90 -11.48
CA VAL A 315 -30.92 10.40 -10.87
C VAL A 315 -31.58 11.46 -9.98
N ARG A 316 -30.80 12.27 -9.27
CA ARG A 316 -31.34 13.39 -8.47
C ARG A 316 -31.91 14.52 -9.32
N GLN A 317 -31.43 14.70 -10.54
CA GLN A 317 -31.91 15.73 -11.46
C GLN A 317 -33.14 15.29 -12.28
N LEU A 318 -33.48 14.00 -12.27
CA LEU A 318 -34.70 13.51 -12.91
C LEU A 318 -35.95 14.12 -12.27
N ASP A 319 -36.92 14.43 -13.11
CA ASP A 319 -38.22 14.86 -12.64
C ASP A 319 -38.95 13.71 -11.91
N PRO A 320 -40.02 14.00 -11.14
CA PRO A 320 -40.75 12.96 -10.43
C PRO A 320 -41.31 11.86 -11.34
N THR A 321 -41.78 12.21 -12.55
CA THR A 321 -42.39 11.25 -13.48
C THR A 321 -41.34 10.28 -14.03
N ASP A 322 -40.15 10.77 -14.37
CA ASP A 322 -39.03 9.95 -14.83
C ASP A 322 -38.50 9.01 -13.73
N ARG A 323 -38.50 9.46 -12.47
CA ARG A 323 -38.13 8.62 -11.33
C ARG A 323 -39.15 7.52 -11.07
N ASP A 324 -40.43 7.83 -11.16
CA ASP A 324 -41.51 6.84 -11.03
C ASP A 324 -41.43 5.79 -12.15
N LEU A 325 -41.11 6.21 -13.38
CA LEU A 325 -40.89 5.30 -14.50
C LEU A 325 -39.67 4.40 -14.30
N LEU A 326 -38.54 4.94 -13.84
CA LEU A 326 -37.36 4.14 -13.50
C LEU A 326 -37.66 3.12 -12.39
N LEU A 327 -38.41 3.52 -11.36
CA LEU A 327 -38.83 2.61 -10.29
C LEU A 327 -39.73 1.48 -10.84
N ALA A 328 -40.67 1.80 -11.72
CA ALA A 328 -41.51 0.80 -12.37
C ALA A 328 -40.70 -0.18 -13.24
N LEU A 329 -39.71 0.30 -13.97
CA LEU A 329 -38.80 -0.54 -14.78
C LEU A 329 -37.96 -1.48 -13.92
N VAL A 330 -37.44 -0.99 -12.79
CA VAL A 330 -36.67 -1.83 -11.85
C VAL A 330 -37.56 -2.90 -11.24
N GLN A 331 -38.79 -2.56 -10.83
CA GLN A 331 -39.75 -3.51 -10.27
C GLN A 331 -40.17 -4.58 -11.28
N GLU A 332 -40.36 -4.23 -12.55
CA GLU A 332 -40.66 -5.21 -13.59
C GLU A 332 -39.47 -6.14 -13.87
N THR A 333 -38.25 -5.60 -13.83
CA THR A 333 -37.03 -6.42 -14.00
C THR A 333 -36.88 -7.45 -12.87
N ASP A 334 -37.14 -7.05 -11.62
CA ASP A 334 -37.12 -7.93 -10.46
C ASP A 334 -38.20 -9.03 -10.55
N ARG A 335 -39.39 -8.68 -11.06
CA ARG A 335 -40.47 -9.63 -11.32
C ARG A 335 -40.13 -10.67 -12.39
N LEU A 336 -39.30 -10.31 -13.38
CA LEU A 336 -38.88 -11.23 -14.43
C LEU A 336 -37.73 -12.14 -14.00
N GLN A 337 -37.01 -11.78 -12.93
CA GLN A 337 -35.89 -12.57 -12.38
C GLN A 337 -36.31 -13.52 -11.25
N SER A 338 -37.55 -13.40 -10.77
CA SER A 338 -38.17 -14.28 -9.74
C SER A 338 -39.09 -15.32 -10.34
#